data_AF-A0A1H7C670-F1
#
_entry.id   AF-A0A1H7C670-F1
#
_cell.length_a   1.000
_cell.length_b   1.000
_cell.length_c   1.000
_cell.angle_alpha   90.00
_cell.angle_beta   90.00
_cell.angle_gamma   90.00
#
_symmetry.space_group_name_H-M   'P 1'
#
loop_
_entity.id
_entity.type
_entity.pdbx_description
1 polymer ?
#
loop_
_entity_poly.entity_id
_entity_poly.type
_entity_poly.pdbx_seq_one_letter_code
_entity_poly.pdbx_strand_id
1 'polypeptide(L)' 'MSLQRAGFVAATLLLAACQKPVGKDALREDQDLRNQVLRDCADGTHINSQECSNAKAVDNADKLERSLGSK' A
#
# COMPACT_ATOMS: atom_id res chain seq x y z
N MET A 1 -16.94 44.54 -20.82
CA MET A 1 -17.33 43.15 -21.20
C MET A 1 -16.26 42.70 -22.17
N SER A 2 -15.42 41.68 -21.95
CA SER A 2 -15.69 40.41 -21.30
C SER A 2 -14.42 39.72 -20.76
N LEU A 3 -14.67 39.06 -19.62
CA LEU A 3 -14.09 37.84 -19.04
C LEU A 3 -12.58 37.73 -18.81
N GLN A 4 -12.27 37.92 -17.51
CA GLN A 4 -11.16 37.36 -16.75
C GLN A 4 -10.72 35.96 -17.23
N ARG A 5 -9.40 35.87 -17.45
CA ARG A 5 -8.60 34.64 -17.39
C ARG A 5 -8.83 33.97 -16.02
N ALA A 6 -9.71 32.98 -15.97
CA ALA A 6 -9.93 32.19 -14.77
C ALA A 6 -9.78 30.71 -15.11
N GLY A 7 -8.92 30.03 -14.37
CA GLY A 7 -9.04 28.59 -14.14
C GLY A 7 -8.15 27.68 -14.97
N PHE A 8 -6.83 27.84 -14.90
CA PHE A 8 -5.91 26.71 -15.04
C PHE A 8 -5.34 26.39 -13.65
N VAL A 9 -6.16 25.84 -12.76
CA VAL A 9 -5.69 25.33 -11.47
C VAL A 9 -6.23 23.92 -11.28
N ALA A 10 -5.29 22.97 -11.22
CA ALA A 10 -5.38 21.66 -10.57
C ALA A 10 -6.42 20.65 -11.10
N ALA A 11 -6.11 19.99 -12.21
CA ALA A 11 -6.81 18.77 -12.64
C ALA A 11 -5.90 17.52 -12.73
N THR A 12 -4.76 17.50 -12.03
CA THR A 12 -3.81 16.37 -12.06
C THR A 12 -3.91 15.38 -10.89
N LEU A 13 -4.77 15.63 -9.89
CA LEU A 13 -4.85 14.78 -8.68
C LEU A 13 -5.82 13.58 -8.77
N LEU A 14 -6.48 13.34 -9.89
CA LEU A 14 -7.55 12.32 -10.01
C LEU A 14 -7.18 11.03 -10.76
N LEU A 15 -5.91 10.81 -11.11
CA LEU A 15 -5.47 9.60 -11.81
C LEU A 15 -5.10 8.41 -10.89
N ALA A 16 -5.26 8.55 -9.56
CA ALA A 16 -4.88 7.50 -8.61
C ALA A 16 -5.98 6.42 -8.37
N ALA A 17 -6.94 6.26 -9.28
CA ALA A 17 -8.05 5.33 -9.09
C ALA A 17 -8.12 4.31 -10.23
N CYS A 18 -7.52 3.13 -10.01
CA CYS A 18 -7.89 1.79 -10.51
C CYS A 18 -6.72 0.78 -10.51
N GLN A 19 -5.61 1.05 -9.82
CA GLN A 19 -4.61 -0.02 -9.62
C GLN A 19 -5.13 -0.98 -8.55
N LYS A 20 -5.17 -2.28 -8.89
CA LYS A 20 -5.55 -3.32 -7.94
C LYS A 20 -4.48 -3.35 -6.84
N PRO A 21 -4.87 -3.26 -5.56
CA PRO A 21 -3.93 -3.35 -4.46
C PRO A 21 -3.10 -4.63 -4.50
N VAL A 22 -1.84 -4.56 -4.08
CA VAL A 22 -1.01 -5.75 -3.89
C VAL A 22 -1.71 -6.71 -2.92
N GLY A 23 -1.93 -7.94 -3.39
CA GLY A 23 -2.60 -8.99 -2.64
C GLY A 23 -1.69 -9.69 -1.63
N LYS A 24 -2.29 -10.43 -0.70
CA LYS A 24 -1.55 -11.20 0.31
C LYS A 24 -0.65 -12.29 -0.29
N ASP A 25 -1.04 -12.90 -1.40
CA ASP A 25 -0.27 -13.99 -2.01
C ASP A 25 1.05 -13.47 -2.60
N ALA A 26 1.01 -12.35 -3.33
CA ALA A 26 2.22 -11.67 -3.80
C ALA A 26 3.15 -11.27 -2.63
N LEU A 27 2.59 -10.82 -1.51
CA LEU A 27 3.36 -10.44 -0.31
C LEU A 27 3.88 -11.66 0.48
N ARG A 28 3.32 -12.85 0.29
CA ARG A 28 3.84 -14.10 0.85
C ARG A 28 5.02 -14.61 0.02
N GLU A 29 4.87 -14.56 -1.31
CA GLU A 29 5.88 -15.00 -2.27
C GLU A 29 7.12 -14.09 -2.27
N ASP A 30 6.91 -12.77 -2.17
CA ASP A 30 7.97 -11.77 -2.17
C ASP A 30 8.13 -11.11 -0.78
N GLN A 31 9.12 -11.58 -0.03
CA GLN A 31 9.44 -11.06 1.30
C GLN A 31 10.03 -9.65 1.25
N ASP A 32 10.75 -9.27 0.19
CA ASP A 32 11.36 -7.94 0.08
C ASP A 32 10.30 -6.89 -0.20
N LEU A 33 9.35 -7.19 -1.10
CA LEU A 33 8.16 -6.38 -1.34
C LEU A 33 7.35 -6.20 -0.06
N ARG A 34 7.11 -7.27 0.69
CA ARG A 34 6.41 -7.19 1.98
C ARG A 34 7.15 -6.31 2.98
N ASN A 35 8.46 -6.46 3.09
CA ASN A 35 9.27 -5.66 4.01
C ASN A 35 9.28 -4.18 3.61
N GLN A 36 9.31 -3.88 2.31
CA GLN A 36 9.18 -2.52 1.81
C GLN A 36 7.83 -1.91 2.19
N VAL A 37 6.73 -2.57 1.85
CA VAL A 37 5.37 -2.11 2.21
C VAL A 37 5.25 -1.88 3.72
N LEU A 38 5.77 -2.79 4.56
CA LEU A 38 5.74 -2.62 6.01
C LEU A 38 6.51 -1.39 6.51
N ARG A 39 7.66 -1.06 5.91
CA ARG A 39 8.43 0.14 6.26
C ARG A 39 7.71 1.40 5.83
N ASP A 40 7.26 1.44 4.58
CA ASP A 40 6.56 2.59 4.00
C ASP A 40 5.19 2.82 4.70
N CYS A 41 4.56 1.76 5.22
CA CYS A 41 3.35 1.91 6.04
C CYS A 41 3.65 2.44 7.45
N ALA A 42 4.82 2.13 8.00
CA ALA A 42 5.24 2.59 9.32
C ALA A 42 5.73 4.05 9.30
N ASP A 43 6.34 4.49 8.20
CA ASP A 43 6.76 5.88 8.00
C ASP A 43 5.62 6.80 7.47
N GLY A 44 4.48 6.21 7.07
CA GLY A 44 3.30 6.93 6.59
C GLY A 44 3.40 7.37 5.13
N THR A 45 4.38 6.87 4.37
CA THR A 45 4.56 7.18 2.94
C THR A 45 3.78 6.24 2.02
N HIS A 46 3.36 5.07 2.53
CA HIS A 46 2.54 4.13 1.77
C HIS A 46 1.05 4.53 1.79
N ILE A 47 0.55 4.95 0.62
CA ILE A 47 -0.79 5.56 0.48
C ILE A 47 -1.90 4.49 0.53
N ASN A 48 -1.61 3.24 0.19
CA ASN A 48 -2.61 2.18 0.12
C ASN A 48 -2.78 1.46 1.48
N SER A 49 -3.77 1.89 2.26
CA SER A 49 -4.07 1.28 3.57
C SER A 49 -4.43 -0.21 3.49
N GLN A 50 -4.97 -0.68 2.37
CA GLN A 50 -5.29 -2.09 2.17
C GLN A 50 -4.01 -2.93 1.99
N GLU A 51 -2.99 -2.41 1.29
CA GLU A 51 -1.68 -3.05 1.16
C GLU A 51 -0.96 -3.12 2.51
N CYS A 52 -1.02 -2.05 3.32
CA CYS A 52 -0.52 -2.07 4.70
C CYS A 52 -1.16 -3.19 5.53
N SER A 53 -2.50 -3.31 5.42
CA SER A 53 -3.26 -4.33 6.13
C SER A 53 -2.91 -5.73 5.65
N ASN A 54 -2.73 -5.92 4.34
CA ASN A 54 -2.30 -7.19 3.76
C ASN A 54 -0.91 -7.59 4.23
N ALA A 55 0.06 -6.67 4.19
CA ALA A 55 1.44 -6.92 4.58
C ALA A 55 1.55 -7.27 6.08
N LYS A 56 0.81 -6.55 6.95
CA LYS A 56 0.72 -6.87 8.38
C LYS A 56 0.08 -8.24 8.63
N ALA A 57 -0.95 -8.59 7.88
CA ALA A 57 -1.59 -9.90 8.03
C ALA A 57 -0.64 -11.05 7.69
N VAL A 58 0.17 -10.91 6.64
CA VAL A 58 1.19 -11.91 6.27
C VAL A 58 2.29 -11.98 7.33
N ASP A 59 2.87 -10.85 7.74
CA ASP A 59 3.92 -10.81 8.77
C ASP A 59 3.45 -11.41 10.12
N ASN A 60 2.21 -11.16 10.51
CA ASN A 60 1.63 -11.76 11.71
C ASN A 60 1.45 -13.27 11.58
N ALA A 61 1.04 -13.77 10.41
CA ALA A 61 0.94 -15.21 10.17
C ALA A 61 2.31 -15.88 10.23
N ASP A 62 3.33 -15.32 9.57
CA ASP A 62 4.70 -15.85 9.59
C ASP A 62 5.31 -15.85 11.00
N LYS A 63 5.01 -14.82 11.81
CA LYS A 63 5.41 -14.75 13.22
C LYS A 63 4.69 -15.80 14.05
N LEU A 64 3.40 -15.99 13.82
CA LEU A 64 2.60 -16.98 14.51
C LEU A 64 3.12 -18.39 14.22
N GLU A 65 3.32 -18.74 12.94
CA GLU A 65 3.86 -20.05 12.54
C GLU A 65 5.21 -20.36 13.21
N ARG A 66 6.13 -19.37 13.24
CA ARG A 66 7.40 -19.52 13.96
C ARG A 66 7.23 -19.68 15.47
N SER A 67 6.26 -18.98 16.07
CA SER A 67 5.98 -19.06 17.51
C SER A 67 5.34 -20.39 17.93
N LEU A 68 4.56 -20.99 17.03
CA LEU A 68 3.93 -22.29 17.24
C LEU A 68 4.93 -23.45 17.07
N GLY A 69 6.18 -23.15 16.72
CA GLY A 69 7.25 -24.14 16.61
C GLY A 69 6.91 -25.19 15.57
N SER A 70 6.52 -24.74 14.36
CA SER A 70 6.29 -25.63 13.21
C SER A 70 7.35 -26.74 13.20
N LYS A 71 6.83 -27.96 13.35
CA LYS A 71 7.56 -29.21 13.59
C LYS A 71 8.59 -29.55 12.52
#